data_AF-A0A4S3LPE1-F1
#
_entry.id   AF-A0A4S3LPE1-F1
#
_cell.length_a   1.000
_cell.length_b   1.000
_cell.length_c   1.000
_cell.angle_alpha   90.00
_cell.angle_beta   90.00
_cell.angle_gamma   90.00
#
_symmetry.space_group_name_H-M   'P 1'
#
loop_
_entity.id
_entity.type
_entity.pdbx_description
1 polymer ?
#
loop_
_entity_poly.entity_id
_entity_poly.type
_entity_poly.pdbx_seq_one_letter_code
_entity_poly.pdbx_strand_id
1 'polypeptide(L)' 'MKNSRSGMYSCDFCGRNQKEVLTLIRGQNDVAICNACILVGLETLIDATKLRDMPEPVQTTEQEGK' A
#
# COMPACT_ATOMS: atom_id res chain seq x y z
N MET A 1 -1.31 -13.80 10.59
CA MET A 1 -1.09 -15.03 11.42
C MET A 1 -1.49 -14.82 12.89
N LYS A 2 -2.17 -15.79 13.53
CA LYS A 2 -2.43 -15.79 14.99
C LYS A 2 -1.17 -16.20 15.73
N ASN A 3 -0.70 -15.39 16.68
CA ASN A 3 0.41 -15.80 17.55
C ASN A 3 -0.17 -16.70 18.65
N SER A 4 -0.07 -18.03 18.47
CA SER A 4 -0.79 -19.07 19.22
C SER A 4 -0.46 -19.18 20.72
N ARG A 5 0.32 -18.24 21.28
CA ARG A 5 0.60 -18.17 22.73
C ARG A 5 -0.12 -17.03 23.46
N SER A 6 -0.66 -16.03 22.76
CA SER A 6 -1.25 -14.83 23.39
C SER A 6 -2.66 -14.47 22.90
N GLY A 7 -3.18 -15.14 21.86
CA GLY A 7 -4.48 -14.79 21.26
C GLY A 7 -4.50 -13.42 20.56
N MET A 8 -3.34 -12.80 20.39
CA MET A 8 -3.21 -11.48 19.77
C MET A 8 -2.96 -11.59 18.27
N TYR A 9 -3.61 -10.71 17.53
CA TYR A 9 -3.34 -10.52 16.10
C TYR A 9 -2.22 -9.51 15.92
N SER A 10 -1.44 -9.72 14.86
CA SER A 10 -0.36 -8.83 14.42
C SER A 10 -0.59 -8.44 12.97
N CYS A 11 -0.20 -7.23 12.62
CA CYS A 11 -0.20 -6.75 11.25
C CYS A 11 0.77 -7.60 10.42
N ASP A 12 0.33 -8.19 9.32
CA ASP A 12 1.19 -9.02 8.47
C ASP A 12 2.19 -8.18 7.64
N PHE A 13 2.08 -6.85 7.68
CA PHE A 13 2.97 -5.93 6.96
C PHE A 13 4.11 -5.38 7.83
N CYS A 14 3.81 -5.01 9.08
CA CYS A 14 4.81 -4.40 9.99
C CYS A 14 5.10 -5.22 11.26
N GLY A 15 4.38 -6.32 11.48
CA GLY A 15 4.57 -7.21 12.64
C GLY A 15 4.00 -6.69 13.97
N ARG A 16 3.56 -5.43 14.06
CA ARG A 16 3.01 -4.85 15.30
C ARG A 16 1.67 -5.48 15.66
N ASN A 17 1.44 -5.67 16.96
CA ASN A 17 0.22 -6.28 17.48
C ASN A 17 -0.89 -5.26 17.78
N GLN A 18 -2.09 -5.76 18.04
CA GLN A 18 -3.30 -4.97 18.32
C GLN A 18 -3.21 -3.97 19.50
N LYS A 19 -2.23 -4.07 20.41
CA LYS A 19 -1.98 -3.07 21.47
C LYS A 19 -1.00 -1.99 21.05
N GLU A 20 -0.23 -2.22 20.00
CA GLU A 20 0.81 -1.30 19.50
C GLU A 20 0.31 -0.39 18.37
N VAL A 21 -0.92 -0.61 17.91
CA VAL A 21 -1.54 0.11 16.78
C VAL A 21 -2.93 0.58 17.17
N LEU A 22 -3.38 1.68 16.55
CA LEU A 22 -4.71 2.25 16.85
C LEU A 22 -5.83 1.34 16.35
N THR A 23 -5.68 0.82 15.13
CA THR A 23 -6.65 -0.07 14.50
C THR A 23 -5.94 -1.19 13.79
N LEU A 24 -6.44 -2.42 13.95
CA LEU A 24 -6.01 -3.60 13.22
C LEU A 24 -7.24 -4.22 12.53
N ILE A 25 -7.24 -4.19 11.19
CA ILE A 25 -8.34 -4.69 10.36
C ILE A 25 -8.01 -6.12 9.93
N ARG A 26 -8.97 -7.03 10.10
CA ARG A 26 -8.82 -8.44 9.68
C ARG A 26 -9.60 -8.68 8.38
N GLY A 27 -8.93 -9.26 7.41
CA GLY A 27 -9.51 -9.70 6.14
C GLY A 27 -9.77 -11.19 6.11
N GLN A 28 -10.10 -11.69 4.92
CA GLN A 28 -10.19 -13.12 4.64
C GLN A 28 -8.84 -13.80 4.84
N ASN A 29 -8.84 -15.11 5.06
CA ASN A 29 -7.63 -15.93 5.24
C ASN A 29 -6.71 -15.49 6.40
N ASP A 30 -7.28 -14.89 7.45
CA ASP A 30 -6.54 -14.47 8.66
C ASP A 30 -5.40 -13.45 8.42
N VAL A 31 -5.48 -12.70 7.30
CA VAL A 31 -4.60 -11.58 7.01
C VAL A 31 -5.08 -10.34 7.78
N ALA A 32 -4.15 -9.57 8.34
CA ALA A 32 -4.43 -8.36 9.09
C ALA A 32 -3.53 -7.19 8.68
N ILE A 33 -4.10 -6.00 8.59
CA ILE A 33 -3.40 -4.75 8.28
C ILE A 33 -3.74 -3.69 9.32
N CYS A 34 -2.74 -2.93 9.78
CA CYS A 34 -2.94 -1.84 10.74
C CYS A 34 -3.13 -0.48 10.08
N ASN A 35 -3.66 0.49 10.83
CA ASN A 35 -3.89 1.85 10.35
C ASN A 35 -2.63 2.51 9.76
N ALA A 36 -1.46 2.32 10.38
CA ALA A 36 -0.21 2.89 9.88
C ALA A 36 0.19 2.34 8.51
N CYS A 37 0.05 1.01 8.30
CA CYS A 37 0.35 0.39 7.02
C CYS A 37 -0.66 0.77 5.92
N ILE A 38 -1.92 1.01 6.28
CA ILE A 38 -2.92 1.55 5.33
C ILE A 38 -2.48 2.92 4.82
N LEU A 39 -2.03 3.81 5.71
CA LEU A 39 -1.58 5.16 5.31
C LEU A 39 -0.39 5.11 4.35
N VAL A 40 0.62 4.28 4.64
CA VAL A 40 1.77 4.07 3.75
C VAL A 40 1.34 3.48 2.40
N GLY A 41 0.43 2.51 2.41
CA GLY A 41 -0.14 1.94 1.19
C GLY A 41 -0.88 2.98 0.35
N LEU A 42 -1.68 3.85 0.98
CA LEU A 42 -2.39 4.92 0.30
C LEU A 42 -1.45 5.95 -0.32
N GLU A 43 -0.41 6.38 0.41
CA GLU A 43 0.64 7.27 -0.11
C GLU A 43 1.26 6.69 -1.38
N THR A 44 1.64 5.42 -1.34
CA THR A 44 2.22 4.70 -2.49
C THR A 44 1.26 4.64 -3.68
N LEU A 45 -0.02 4.34 -3.43
CA LEU A 45 -1.04 4.27 -4.48
C LEU A 45 -1.31 5.63 -5.11
N ILE A 46 -1.41 6.68 -4.29
CA ILE A 46 -1.62 8.06 -4.76
C ILE A 46 -0.42 8.50 -5.63
N ASP A 47 0.80 8.24 -5.20
CA ASP A 47 1.98 8.60 -5.98
C ASP A 47 2.05 7.82 -7.30
N ALA A 48 1.69 6.54 -7.30
CA ALA A 48 1.59 5.75 -8.51
C ALA A 48 0.52 6.29 -9.48
N THR A 49 -0.59 6.87 -8.98
CA THR A 49 -1.61 7.50 -9.84
C THR A 49 -1.11 8.79 -10.48
N LYS A 50 -0.33 9.63 -9.75
CA LYS A 50 0.25 10.85 -10.32
C LYS A 50 1.21 10.57 -11.48
N LEU A 51 1.92 9.44 -11.42
CA LEU A 51 2.79 9.00 -12.52
C LEU A 51 2.01 8.54 -13.77
N ARG A 52 0.75 8.13 -13.61
CA ARG A 52 -0.11 7.73 -14.73
C ARG A 52 -0.81 8.90 -15.41
N ASP A 53 -1.05 9.99 -14.67
CA ASP A 53 -1.65 11.22 -15.18
C ASP A 53 -0.64 12.18 -15.82
N MET A 54 0.65 11.85 -15.79
CA MET A 54 1.63 12.49 -16.66
C MET A 54 1.30 12.12 -18.11
N PRO A 55 0.96 13.09 -18.99
CA PRO A 55 0.89 12.78 -20.41
C PRO A 55 2.25 12.20 -20.80
N GLU A 56 2.22 11.08 -21.52
CA GLU A 56 3.44 10.55 -22.14
C GLU A 56 4.17 11.70 -22.84
N PRO A 57 5.50 11.81 -22.72
CA PRO A 57 6.24 12.79 -23.47
C PRO A 57 5.92 12.57 -24.94
N VAL A 58 5.10 13.47 -25.51
CA VAL A 58 4.73 13.44 -26.92
C VAL A 58 6.03 13.57 -27.70
N GLN A 59 6.49 12.46 -28.27
CA GLN A 59 7.60 12.48 -29.20
C GLN A 59 7.07 13.12 -30.48
N THR A 60 7.17 14.45 -30.58
CA THR A 60 7.07 15.13 -31.87
C THR A 60 8.20 14.63 -32.73
N THR A 61 7.91 13.62 -33.56
CA THR A 61 8.74 13.31 -34.71
C THR A 61 8.52 14.43 -35.71
N GLU A 62 9.32 15.48 -35.59
CA GLU A 62 9.54 16.45 -36.65
C GLU A 62 10.19 15.70 -37.81
N GLN A 63 9.35 15.19 -38.73
CA GLN A 63 9.81 14.73 -40.02
C GLN A 63 10.10 15.96 -40.89
N GLU A 64 11.31 16.49 -40.77
CA GLU A 64 11.92 17.26 -41.87
C GLU A 64 12.10 16.32 -43.06
N GLY A 65 11.30 16.53 -44.10
CA GLY A 65 11.23 15.61 -45.24
C GLY A 65 10.77 16.28 -46.53
N LYS A 66 11.64 17.18 -47.04
CA LYS A 66 11.92 17.50 -48.45
C LYS A 66 10.78 17.82 -49.43
#